data_AF-A0A6A6LUM2-F1
#
_entry.id   AF-A0A6A6LUM2-F1
#
_cell.length_a   1.000
_cell.length_b   1.000
_cell.length_c   1.000
_cell.angle_alpha   90.00
_cell.angle_beta   90.00
_cell.angle_gamma   90.00
#
_symmetry.space_group_name_H-M   'P 1'
#
loop_
_entity.id
_entity.type
_entity.pdbx_description
1 polymer ?
#
loop_
_entity_poly.entity_id
_entity_poly.type
_entity_poly.pdbx_seq_one_letter_code
_entity_poly.pdbx_strand_id
1 'polypeptide(L)'
;MRILVHSGFFATTKIHENRGGEEEGYILTTSSRLLLKDSSTSLTTTVLAMLDPELITPWFSLSDCFQGNELTAFETYHGITFWEYGKQNLEFNNLLNEAMACDSQLVSLIVKNHKEMFEGVASLVDVGGGTGTLARTISDAYPHMKCTVLDLPQVVANLPESKNVKFVAGDMFQSIPSAEAVLIKSVLHNWSDEACVKILKQCREAIASTDKGGKLIIIEMVINEKKDESNNQLAETKLFADLQMMLADKRDVSIALTVIASNTTAATFLATISLTLSSLIGAWLGNPSNNIFQSELVYGDTRPSTISIKYLCLLTCFLLAFSCFVQSARHFVHANYLISTPDSDIPVKNVEVAIIRGGDFWPLGLRALYFALDLLLWFFGPIPMFVSSVIMVIVLRYLDTNSTPLHRYRPPESQMVKRVGDRLSEAAVDIEELLVR
;
A
#
# COMPACT_ATOMS: atom_id res chain seq x y z
N MET A 1 -1.87 27.91 -27.12
CA MET A 1 -0.52 28.48 -27.28
C MET A 1 -0.10 29.40 -26.14
N ARG A 2 -0.77 30.51 -25.84
CA ARG A 2 -0.33 31.45 -24.76
C ARG A 2 -0.11 30.79 -23.38
N ILE A 3 -0.95 29.83 -22.99
CA ILE A 3 -0.75 29.05 -21.76
C ILE A 3 0.55 28.26 -21.81
N LEU A 4 0.83 27.57 -22.93
CA LEU A 4 2.06 26.80 -23.11
C LEU A 4 3.30 27.70 -23.16
N VAL A 5 3.17 28.94 -23.63
CA VAL A 5 4.23 29.96 -23.54
C VAL A 5 4.45 30.36 -22.08
N HIS A 6 3.38 30.68 -21.36
CA HIS A 6 3.44 31.04 -19.94
C HIS A 6 4.04 29.92 -19.09
N SER A 7 3.72 28.66 -19.38
CA SER A 7 4.27 27.47 -18.75
C SER A 7 5.68 27.10 -19.22
N GLY A 8 6.31 27.91 -20.09
CA GLY A 8 7.70 27.74 -20.52
C GLY A 8 7.94 26.65 -21.57
N PHE A 9 6.90 26.06 -22.18
CA PHE A 9 7.07 25.11 -23.28
C PHE A 9 7.41 25.81 -24.60
N PHE A 10 6.89 26.99 -24.86
CA PHE A 10 7.22 27.79 -26.05
C PHE A 10 7.70 29.18 -25.65
N ALA A 11 8.50 29.83 -26.48
CA ALA A 11 8.79 31.26 -26.36
C ALA A 11 8.21 32.01 -27.57
N THR A 12 7.83 33.27 -27.37
CA THR A 12 7.33 34.11 -28.46
C THR A 12 8.50 34.81 -29.16
N THR A 13 8.39 34.97 -30.48
CA THR A 13 9.36 35.72 -31.30
C THR A 13 8.61 36.56 -32.32
N LYS A 14 9.15 37.70 -32.74
CA LYS A 14 8.58 38.48 -33.85
C LYS A 14 9.12 37.93 -35.17
N ILE A 15 8.24 37.59 -36.12
CA ILE A 15 8.66 36.92 -37.36
C ILE A 15 9.10 37.91 -38.46
N HIS A 16 8.52 39.12 -38.57
CA HIS A 16 9.09 40.25 -39.35
C HIS A 16 8.21 41.52 -39.19
N GLU A 17 8.81 42.71 -39.23
CA GLU A 17 8.11 43.99 -39.46
C GLU A 17 8.00 44.24 -40.98
N ASN A 18 6.84 44.01 -41.60
CA ASN A 18 6.56 44.63 -42.88
C ASN A 18 5.10 45.07 -42.98
N ARG A 19 4.94 46.35 -43.37
CA ARG A 19 3.73 47.16 -43.57
C ARG A 19 2.39 46.41 -43.43
N GLY A 20 1.87 46.28 -42.20
CA GLY A 20 0.46 45.93 -41.98
C GLY A 20 0.09 45.32 -40.64
N GLY A 21 1.02 44.72 -39.91
CA GLY A 21 0.78 44.16 -38.57
C GLY A 21 1.96 43.37 -38.04
N GLU A 22 2.18 43.39 -36.72
CA GLU A 22 3.18 42.53 -36.08
C GLU A 22 2.65 41.08 -36.04
N GLU A 23 3.31 40.16 -36.75
CA GLU A 23 3.03 38.72 -36.60
C GLU A 23 3.95 38.11 -35.53
N GLU A 24 3.31 37.55 -34.49
CA GLU A 24 3.96 36.87 -33.38
C GLU A 24 4.08 35.36 -33.68
N GLY A 25 5.31 34.87 -33.71
CA GLY A 25 5.67 33.46 -33.87
C GLY A 25 5.99 32.77 -32.56
N TYR A 26 6.07 31.44 -32.59
CA TYR A 26 6.44 30.60 -31.45
C TYR A 26 7.68 29.78 -31.77
N ILE A 27 8.64 29.74 -30.85
CA ILE A 27 9.84 28.90 -30.94
C ILE A 27 9.85 27.84 -29.83
N LEU A 28 10.50 26.72 -30.12
CA LEU A 28 10.67 25.61 -29.19
C LEU A 28 11.70 25.95 -28.10
N THR A 29 11.34 25.68 -26.85
CA THR A 29 12.25 25.68 -25.69
C THR A 29 12.87 24.30 -25.45
N THR A 30 13.81 24.21 -24.51
CA THR A 30 14.39 22.92 -24.06
C THR A 30 13.31 21.92 -23.66
N SER A 31 12.28 22.36 -22.91
CA SER A 31 11.18 21.49 -22.47
C SER A 31 10.36 20.94 -23.63
N SER A 32 10.00 21.78 -24.60
CA SER A 32 9.27 21.31 -25.80
C SER A 32 10.11 20.44 -26.75
N ARG A 33 11.44 20.60 -26.74
CA ARG A 33 12.33 19.74 -27.53
C ARG A 33 12.33 18.29 -27.05
N LEU A 34 12.10 18.07 -25.75
CA LEU A 34 11.89 16.73 -25.19
C LEU A 34 10.59 16.07 -25.70
N LEU A 35 9.70 16.81 -26.35
CA LEU A 35 8.43 16.28 -26.91
C LEU A 35 8.49 16.04 -28.43
N LEU A 36 9.67 16.19 -29.04
CA LEU A 36 9.84 15.93 -30.47
C LEU A 36 10.01 14.43 -30.72
N LYS A 37 9.24 13.88 -31.68
CA LYS A 37 9.25 12.46 -32.04
C LYS A 37 10.61 11.94 -32.51
N ASP A 38 11.41 12.80 -33.15
CA ASP A 38 12.68 12.41 -33.78
C ASP A 38 13.89 12.55 -32.84
N SER A 39 13.67 12.80 -31.54
CA SER A 39 14.74 12.90 -30.55
C SER A 39 14.95 11.57 -29.84
N SER A 40 16.22 11.16 -29.66
CA SER A 40 16.61 9.96 -28.89
C SER A 40 16.37 10.09 -27.37
N THR A 41 15.72 11.18 -26.95
CA THR A 41 15.38 11.51 -25.56
C THR A 41 13.93 11.99 -25.48
N SER A 42 13.11 11.57 -26.43
CA SER A 42 11.71 11.99 -26.50
C SER A 42 10.93 11.42 -25.32
N LEU A 43 10.27 12.29 -24.56
CA LEU A 43 9.36 11.97 -23.47
C LEU A 43 7.90 11.98 -23.91
N THR A 44 7.63 12.13 -25.21
CA THR A 44 6.26 12.21 -25.75
C THR A 44 5.43 11.02 -25.33
N THR A 45 5.96 9.80 -25.43
CA THR A 45 5.19 8.60 -25.06
C THR A 45 4.95 8.49 -23.56
N THR A 46 5.90 8.94 -22.72
CA THR A 46 5.70 9.03 -21.28
C THR A 46 4.56 10.00 -20.93
N VAL A 47 4.52 11.17 -21.58
CA VAL A 47 3.44 12.14 -21.40
C VAL A 47 2.10 11.58 -21.89
N LEU A 48 2.08 10.92 -23.04
CA LEU A 48 0.86 10.29 -23.57
C LEU A 48 0.34 9.19 -22.65
N ALA A 49 1.22 8.35 -22.10
CA ALA A 49 0.85 7.32 -21.14
C ALA A 49 0.27 7.95 -19.86
N MET A 50 0.93 8.94 -19.27
CA MET A 50 0.42 9.62 -18.07
C MET A 50 -0.92 10.34 -18.29
N LEU A 51 -1.20 10.74 -19.53
CA LEU A 51 -2.46 11.38 -19.91
C LEU A 51 -3.52 10.41 -20.45
N ASP A 52 -3.20 9.11 -20.48
CA ASP A 52 -4.11 8.10 -20.99
C ASP A 52 -5.34 7.99 -20.07
N PRO A 53 -6.57 7.94 -20.61
CA PRO A 53 -7.77 7.82 -19.81
C PRO A 53 -7.76 6.62 -18.84
N GLU A 54 -7.13 5.51 -19.23
CA GLU A 54 -7.05 4.31 -18.40
C GLU A 54 -6.18 4.53 -17.14
N LEU A 55 -5.21 5.46 -17.19
CA LEU A 55 -4.39 5.88 -16.06
C LEU A 55 -4.96 7.08 -15.29
N ILE A 56 -5.64 8.01 -15.96
CA ILE A 56 -6.21 9.21 -15.33
C ILE A 56 -7.50 8.89 -14.55
N THR A 57 -8.38 8.07 -15.10
CA THR A 57 -9.72 7.87 -14.49
C THR A 57 -9.69 7.25 -13.09
N PRO A 58 -8.78 6.33 -12.73
CA PRO A 58 -8.63 5.84 -11.36
C PRO A 58 -8.42 6.94 -10.30
N TRP A 59 -7.84 8.08 -10.67
CA TRP A 59 -7.62 9.20 -9.74
C TRP A 59 -8.93 9.73 -9.15
N PHE A 60 -10.06 9.56 -9.83
CA PHE A 60 -11.36 9.97 -9.32
C PHE A 60 -11.89 9.08 -8.19
N SER A 61 -11.37 7.85 -8.07
CA SER A 61 -11.70 6.90 -6.99
C SER A 61 -10.72 6.96 -5.81
N LEU A 62 -9.79 7.92 -5.83
CA LEU A 62 -8.79 8.07 -4.77
C LEU A 62 -9.41 8.32 -3.38
N SER A 63 -10.53 9.05 -3.33
CA SER A 63 -11.29 9.27 -2.09
C SER A 63 -11.78 7.95 -1.47
N ASP A 64 -12.22 7.00 -2.29
CA ASP A 64 -12.75 5.71 -1.81
C ASP A 64 -11.62 4.86 -1.20
N CYS A 65 -10.43 4.92 -1.80
CA CYS A 65 -9.22 4.30 -1.26
C CYS A 65 -8.90 4.85 0.14
N PHE A 66 -8.94 6.16 0.33
CA PHE A 66 -8.72 6.80 1.64
C PHE A 66 -9.82 6.50 2.67
N GLN A 67 -11.03 6.19 2.22
CA GLN A 67 -12.14 5.80 3.11
C GLN A 67 -12.08 4.32 3.54
N GLY A 68 -11.03 3.60 3.17
CA GLY A 68 -10.75 2.25 3.64
C GLY A 68 -11.24 1.15 2.71
N ASN A 69 -11.51 1.45 1.43
CA ASN A 69 -11.79 0.43 0.42
C ASN A 69 -10.67 -0.62 0.37
N GLU A 70 -11.05 -1.89 0.17
CA GLU A 70 -10.07 -2.97 0.10
C GLU A 70 -9.27 -2.96 -1.20
N LEU A 71 -9.87 -2.42 -2.27
CA LEU A 71 -9.30 -2.35 -3.62
C LEU A 71 -8.43 -1.10 -3.82
N THR A 72 -7.43 -1.18 -4.69
CA THR A 72 -6.69 0.00 -5.17
C THR A 72 -7.61 0.91 -5.97
N ALA A 73 -7.21 2.16 -6.20
CA ALA A 73 -7.99 3.08 -7.01
C ALA A 73 -8.16 2.57 -8.46
N PHE A 74 -7.12 1.93 -9.00
CA PHE A 74 -7.17 1.29 -10.31
C PHE A 74 -8.17 0.13 -10.34
N GLU A 75 -8.10 -0.77 -9.35
CA GLU A 75 -9.03 -1.90 -9.23
C GLU A 75 -10.48 -1.47 -8.98
N THR A 76 -10.68 -0.39 -8.22
CA THR A 76 -12.03 0.15 -7.95
C THR A 76 -12.70 0.60 -9.24
N TYR A 77 -11.93 1.21 -10.15
CA TYR A 77 -12.45 1.70 -11.42
C TYR A 77 -12.55 0.61 -12.49
N HIS A 78 -11.49 -0.19 -12.68
CA HIS A 78 -11.39 -1.17 -13.76
C HIS A 78 -11.90 -2.57 -13.39
N GLY A 79 -12.11 -2.85 -12.10
CA GLY A 79 -12.58 -4.13 -11.58
C GLY A 79 -11.54 -5.26 -11.55
N ILE A 80 -10.31 -5.01 -12.02
CA ILE A 80 -9.18 -5.95 -12.06
C ILE A 80 -7.87 -5.23 -11.71
N THR A 81 -6.84 -5.99 -11.35
CA THR A 81 -5.53 -5.42 -10.98
C THR A 81 -4.84 -4.73 -12.16
N PHE A 82 -3.93 -3.79 -11.87
CA PHE A 82 -3.16 -3.06 -12.88
C PHE A 82 -2.48 -3.97 -13.90
N TRP A 83 -1.78 -5.01 -13.43
CA TRP A 83 -1.03 -5.93 -14.29
C TRP A 83 -1.95 -6.89 -15.06
N GLU A 84 -3.08 -7.31 -14.49
CA GLU A 84 -4.08 -8.11 -15.21
C GLU A 84 -4.74 -7.32 -16.33
N TYR A 85 -5.02 -6.03 -16.09
CA TYR A 85 -5.54 -5.13 -17.10
C TYR A 85 -4.54 -5.00 -18.27
N GLY A 86 -3.26 -4.74 -17.96
CA GLY A 86 -2.21 -4.72 -18.99
C GLY A 86 -2.03 -6.06 -19.72
N LYS A 87 -2.33 -7.20 -19.10
CA LYS A 87 -2.28 -8.50 -19.79
C LYS A 87 -3.44 -8.68 -20.78
N GLN A 88 -4.61 -8.11 -20.47
CA GLN A 88 -5.80 -8.21 -21.30
C GLN A 88 -5.86 -7.13 -22.39
N ASN A 89 -5.29 -5.95 -22.13
CA ASN A 89 -5.29 -4.81 -23.03
C ASN A 89 -3.90 -4.58 -23.62
N LEU A 90 -3.69 -5.09 -24.85
CA LEU A 90 -2.41 -4.99 -25.55
C LEU A 90 -2.02 -3.54 -25.89
N GLU A 91 -2.99 -2.69 -26.21
CA GLU A 91 -2.73 -1.28 -26.54
C GLU A 91 -2.19 -0.53 -25.32
N PHE A 92 -2.85 -0.70 -24.17
CA PHE A 92 -2.40 -0.15 -22.90
C PHE A 92 -1.01 -0.67 -22.49
N ASN A 93 -0.77 -1.98 -22.65
CA ASN A 93 0.52 -2.59 -22.35
C ASN A 93 1.64 -2.01 -23.24
N ASN A 94 1.38 -1.87 -24.54
CA ASN A 94 2.34 -1.30 -25.48
C ASN A 94 2.65 0.15 -25.14
N LEU A 95 1.64 0.95 -24.80
CA LEU A 95 1.81 2.34 -24.38
C LEU A 95 2.69 2.46 -23.13
N LEU A 96 2.45 1.61 -22.11
CA LEU A 96 3.28 1.54 -20.91
C LEU A 96 4.72 1.12 -21.23
N ASN A 97 4.91 0.09 -22.04
CA ASN A 97 6.25 -0.38 -22.43
C ASN A 97 7.03 0.69 -23.19
N GLU A 98 6.38 1.44 -24.08
CA GLU A 98 7.00 2.55 -24.79
C GLU A 98 7.34 3.70 -23.85
N ALA A 99 6.46 4.04 -22.90
CA ALA A 99 6.72 5.05 -21.89
C ALA A 99 7.93 4.70 -21.01
N MET A 100 8.04 3.43 -20.59
CA MET A 100 9.18 2.92 -19.83
C MET A 100 10.46 2.86 -20.67
N ALA A 101 10.35 2.60 -21.97
CA ALA A 101 11.49 2.65 -22.89
C ALA A 101 12.04 4.07 -23.08
N CYS A 102 11.17 5.08 -23.22
CA CYS A 102 11.54 6.50 -23.27
C CYS A 102 12.35 6.92 -22.04
N ASP A 103 11.85 6.61 -20.85
CA ASP A 103 12.55 6.90 -19.59
C ASP A 103 13.91 6.18 -19.52
N SER A 104 13.96 4.93 -19.99
CA SER A 104 15.20 4.15 -20.05
C SER A 104 16.27 4.75 -20.98
N GLN A 105 15.88 5.44 -22.05
CA GLN A 105 16.82 6.17 -22.91
C GLN A 105 17.44 7.37 -22.19
N LEU A 106 16.67 8.06 -21.36
CA LEU A 106 17.19 9.19 -20.57
C LEU A 106 18.16 8.68 -19.49
N VAL A 107 17.76 7.64 -18.75
CA VAL A 107 18.59 7.01 -17.73
C VAL A 107 19.88 6.46 -18.33
N SER A 108 19.83 5.88 -19.54
CA SER A 108 21.03 5.34 -20.17
C SER A 108 22.08 6.41 -20.49
N LEU A 109 21.68 7.67 -20.73
CA LEU A 109 22.61 8.80 -20.90
C LEU A 109 23.41 9.10 -19.63
N ILE A 110 22.84 8.83 -18.46
CA ILE A 110 23.49 9.03 -17.17
C ILE A 110 24.34 7.80 -16.87
N VAL A 111 23.74 6.62 -16.93
CA VAL A 111 24.36 5.33 -16.56
C VAL A 111 25.60 5.04 -17.41
N LYS A 112 25.60 5.38 -18.71
CA LYS A 112 26.78 5.18 -19.58
C LYS A 112 28.02 5.95 -19.11
N ASN A 113 27.84 7.05 -18.38
CA ASN A 113 28.94 7.89 -17.91
C ASN A 113 29.52 7.42 -16.57
N HIS A 114 28.83 6.55 -15.84
CA HIS A 114 29.26 6.00 -14.55
C HIS A 114 30.02 4.68 -14.70
N LYS A 115 31.26 4.75 -15.23
CA LYS A 115 32.08 3.56 -15.53
C LYS A 115 32.35 2.65 -14.33
N GLU A 116 32.54 3.24 -13.15
CA GLU A 116 32.83 2.54 -11.89
C GLU A 116 31.74 1.52 -11.53
N MET A 117 30.49 1.79 -11.92
CA MET A 117 29.35 0.90 -11.68
C MET A 117 29.52 -0.44 -12.40
N PHE A 118 29.98 -0.41 -13.66
CA PHE A 118 30.11 -1.58 -14.54
C PHE A 118 31.54 -2.14 -14.63
N GLU A 119 32.50 -1.49 -14.00
CA GLU A 119 33.88 -1.95 -14.01
C GLU A 119 34.00 -3.35 -13.41
N GLY A 120 34.67 -4.25 -14.15
CA GLY A 120 34.90 -5.64 -13.77
C GLY A 120 33.72 -6.58 -13.97
N VAL A 121 32.60 -6.12 -14.56
CA VAL A 121 31.39 -6.94 -14.78
C VAL A 121 31.41 -7.55 -16.20
N ALA A 122 31.44 -8.87 -16.29
CA ALA A 122 31.39 -9.62 -17.54
C ALA A 122 29.96 -10.07 -17.92
N SER A 123 29.06 -10.23 -16.94
CA SER A 123 27.66 -10.57 -17.18
C SER A 123 26.70 -9.74 -16.32
N LEU A 124 25.65 -9.23 -16.95
CA LEU A 124 24.61 -8.40 -16.34
C LEU A 124 23.24 -8.99 -16.64
N VAL A 125 22.36 -9.05 -15.64
CA VAL A 125 20.93 -9.33 -15.84
C VAL A 125 20.12 -8.08 -15.52
N ASP A 126 19.34 -7.61 -16.48
CA ASP A 126 18.38 -6.51 -16.35
C ASP A 126 16.99 -7.10 -16.04
N VAL A 127 16.56 -6.99 -14.78
CA VAL A 127 15.33 -7.60 -14.24
C VAL A 127 14.18 -6.62 -14.41
N GLY A 128 13.11 -7.06 -15.08
CA GLY A 128 12.03 -6.15 -15.50
C GLY A 128 12.50 -5.18 -16.60
N GLY A 129 13.49 -5.59 -17.40
CA GLY A 129 14.14 -4.71 -18.38
C GLY A 129 13.30 -4.39 -19.63
N GLY A 130 12.06 -4.88 -19.70
CA GLY A 130 11.09 -4.60 -20.75
C GLY A 130 11.62 -4.97 -22.14
N THR A 131 11.62 -3.99 -23.04
CA THR A 131 12.08 -4.17 -24.42
C THR A 131 13.62 -4.18 -24.57
N GLY A 132 14.36 -4.08 -23.46
CA GLY A 132 15.81 -4.19 -23.40
C GLY A 132 16.56 -2.92 -23.80
N THR A 133 15.90 -1.76 -23.81
CA THR A 133 16.50 -0.47 -24.20
C THR A 133 17.75 -0.15 -23.37
N LEU A 134 17.67 -0.27 -22.05
CA LEU A 134 18.78 0.02 -21.15
C LEU A 134 19.93 -1.00 -21.33
N ALA A 135 19.60 -2.29 -21.31
CA ALA A 135 20.56 -3.37 -21.55
C ALA A 135 21.33 -3.23 -22.89
N ARG A 136 20.66 -2.80 -23.97
CA ARG A 136 21.29 -2.51 -25.26
C ARG A 136 22.27 -1.34 -25.16
N THR A 137 21.86 -0.21 -24.58
CA THR A 137 22.76 0.95 -24.44
C THR A 137 23.98 0.62 -23.57
N ILE A 138 23.78 -0.14 -22.50
CA ILE A 138 24.87 -0.60 -21.65
C ILE A 138 25.81 -1.55 -22.42
N SER A 139 25.27 -2.51 -23.16
CA SER A 139 26.05 -3.43 -23.99
C SER A 139 26.88 -2.70 -25.06
N ASP A 140 26.34 -1.63 -25.65
CA ASP A 140 27.05 -0.81 -26.65
C ASP A 140 28.20 -0.01 -26.03
N ALA A 141 28.02 0.48 -24.80
CA ALA A 141 29.05 1.18 -24.04
C ALA A 141 30.14 0.23 -23.50
N TYR A 142 29.78 -1.02 -23.20
CA TYR A 142 30.67 -2.05 -22.66
C TYR A 142 30.62 -3.35 -23.50
N PRO A 143 31.24 -3.38 -24.70
CA PRO A 143 31.08 -4.49 -25.66
C PRO A 143 31.56 -5.88 -25.20
N HIS A 144 32.29 -5.93 -24.08
CA HIS A 144 32.76 -7.17 -23.46
C HIS A 144 31.71 -7.80 -22.53
N MET A 145 30.72 -7.04 -22.10
CA MET A 145 29.70 -7.48 -21.16
C MET A 145 28.55 -8.19 -21.89
N LYS A 146 28.13 -9.33 -21.36
CA LYS A 146 26.93 -10.05 -21.81
C LYS A 146 25.74 -9.62 -20.98
N CYS A 147 24.74 -9.02 -21.62
CA CYS A 147 23.51 -8.59 -20.99
C CYS A 147 22.39 -9.61 -21.25
N THR A 148 21.63 -9.92 -20.21
CA THR A 148 20.41 -10.73 -20.28
C THR A 148 19.25 -9.88 -19.77
N VAL A 149 18.20 -9.73 -20.55
CA VAL A 149 16.97 -9.06 -20.12
C VAL A 149 16.00 -10.13 -19.64
N LEU A 150 15.60 -10.07 -18.38
CA LEU A 150 14.56 -10.92 -17.80
C LEU A 150 13.27 -10.12 -17.71
N ASP A 151 12.22 -10.59 -18.38
CA ASP A 151 10.87 -10.04 -18.23
C ASP A 151 9.81 -11.13 -18.46
N LEU A 152 8.54 -10.77 -18.28
CA LEU A 152 7.43 -11.68 -18.48
C LEU A 152 7.37 -12.19 -19.93
N PRO A 153 6.91 -13.42 -20.17
CA PRO A 153 6.93 -14.04 -21.51
C PRO A 153 6.30 -13.18 -22.61
N GLN A 154 5.20 -12.49 -22.31
CA GLN A 154 4.51 -11.64 -23.28
C GLN A 154 5.27 -10.37 -23.65
N VAL A 155 6.16 -9.87 -22.78
CA VAL A 155 6.93 -8.64 -23.00
C VAL A 155 8.13 -8.91 -23.89
N VAL A 156 8.83 -10.02 -23.64
CA VAL A 156 10.05 -10.38 -24.41
C VAL A 156 9.77 -11.24 -25.65
N ALA A 157 8.52 -11.61 -25.90
CA ALA A 157 8.13 -12.38 -27.06
C ALA A 157 8.56 -11.66 -28.36
N ASN A 158 9.27 -12.38 -29.23
CA ASN A 158 9.69 -11.92 -30.56
C ASN A 158 10.61 -10.68 -30.57
N LEU A 159 11.25 -10.33 -29.45
CA LEU A 159 12.23 -9.23 -29.45
C LEU A 159 13.53 -9.64 -30.16
N PRO A 160 14.12 -8.75 -30.98
CA PRO A 160 15.35 -9.06 -31.68
C PRO A 160 16.52 -9.11 -30.70
N GLU A 161 17.17 -10.28 -30.63
CA GLU A 161 18.43 -10.47 -29.92
C GLU A 161 19.59 -9.79 -30.65
N SER A 162 20.59 -9.36 -29.89
CA SER A 162 21.87 -8.89 -30.43
C SER A 162 23.00 -9.82 -29.96
N LYS A 163 24.21 -9.64 -30.51
CA LYS A 163 25.36 -10.48 -30.15
C LYS A 163 25.61 -10.56 -28.63
N ASN A 164 25.33 -9.47 -27.92
CA ASN A 164 25.62 -9.30 -26.50
C ASN A 164 24.36 -9.14 -25.63
N VAL A 165 23.17 -9.03 -26.22
CA VAL A 165 21.90 -8.89 -25.49
C VAL A 165 20.99 -10.05 -25.82
N LYS A 166 20.63 -10.83 -24.80
CA LYS A 166 19.68 -11.93 -24.88
C LYS A 166 18.44 -11.64 -24.07
N PHE A 167 17.32 -12.27 -24.44
CA PHE A 167 16.07 -12.16 -23.70
C PHE A 167 15.71 -13.49 -23.04
N VAL A 168 15.29 -13.43 -21.78
CA VAL A 168 14.82 -14.57 -21.01
C VAL A 168 13.40 -14.27 -20.55
N ALA A 169 12.46 -15.09 -21.00
CA ALA A 169 11.10 -15.08 -20.51
C ALA A 169 11.05 -15.77 -19.14
N GLY A 170 10.55 -15.08 -18.12
CA GLY A 170 10.46 -15.65 -16.79
C GLY A 170 9.75 -14.77 -15.78
N ASP A 171 9.70 -15.26 -14.54
CA ASP A 171 9.13 -14.57 -13.40
C ASP A 171 10.24 -14.31 -12.38
N MET A 172 10.50 -13.03 -12.11
CA MET A 172 11.55 -12.59 -11.17
C MET A 172 11.30 -13.04 -9.74
N PHE A 173 10.07 -13.38 -9.36
CA PHE A 173 9.76 -13.94 -8.04
C PHE A 173 10.18 -15.40 -7.91
N GLN A 174 10.35 -16.11 -9.03
CA GLN A 174 10.68 -17.54 -9.06
C GLN A 174 12.17 -17.77 -9.24
N SER A 175 12.77 -17.15 -10.25
CA SER A 175 14.20 -17.32 -10.54
C SER A 175 14.74 -16.19 -11.40
N ILE A 176 15.93 -15.71 -11.05
CA ILE A 176 16.69 -14.73 -11.85
C ILE A 176 17.93 -15.45 -12.42
N PRO A 177 18.25 -15.33 -13.72
CA PRO A 177 19.45 -15.93 -14.30
C PRO A 177 20.72 -15.48 -13.58
N SER A 178 21.70 -16.37 -13.46
CA SER A 178 22.97 -16.02 -12.81
C SER A 178 23.75 -14.97 -13.61
N ALA A 179 24.27 -13.96 -12.91
CA ALA A 179 25.12 -12.93 -13.46
C ALA A 179 26.04 -12.31 -12.40
N GLU A 180 27.14 -11.70 -12.85
CA GLU A 180 28.06 -10.95 -11.97
C GLU A 180 27.44 -9.62 -11.49
N ALA A 181 26.45 -9.10 -12.21
CA ALA A 181 25.62 -8.01 -11.75
C ALA A 181 24.14 -8.21 -12.08
N VAL A 182 23.28 -7.73 -11.20
CA VAL A 182 21.83 -7.62 -11.41
C VAL A 182 21.46 -6.15 -11.40
N LEU A 183 20.72 -5.70 -12.41
CA LEU A 183 20.19 -4.36 -12.56
C LEU A 183 18.67 -4.41 -12.40
N ILE A 184 18.15 -3.48 -11.60
CA ILE A 184 16.72 -3.27 -11.40
C ILE A 184 16.45 -1.78 -11.59
N LYS A 185 15.65 -1.42 -12.59
CA LYS A 185 15.24 -0.03 -12.85
C LYS A 185 13.73 0.08 -12.80
N SER A 186 13.20 0.99 -11.98
CA SER A 186 11.76 1.31 -11.96
C SER A 186 10.87 0.06 -11.76
N VAL A 187 11.33 -0.87 -10.93
CA VAL A 187 10.61 -2.13 -10.65
C VAL A 187 10.16 -2.16 -9.21
N LEU A 188 11.05 -1.84 -8.25
CA LEU A 188 10.80 -2.07 -6.82
C LEU A 188 9.66 -1.18 -6.32
N HIS A 189 9.50 0.04 -6.87
CA HIS A 189 8.39 0.92 -6.48
C HIS A 189 7.00 0.38 -6.82
N ASN A 190 6.90 -0.67 -7.65
CA ASN A 190 5.62 -1.25 -8.05
C ASN A 190 5.10 -2.31 -7.06
N TRP A 191 5.87 -2.61 -6.00
CA TRP A 191 5.62 -3.77 -5.14
C TRP A 191 5.75 -3.41 -3.67
N SER A 192 4.94 -4.08 -2.84
CA SER A 192 5.08 -4.05 -1.37
C SER A 192 6.49 -4.44 -0.90
N ASP A 193 6.81 -4.07 0.34
CA ASP A 193 8.10 -4.36 0.96
C ASP A 193 8.38 -5.88 1.00
N GLU A 194 7.38 -6.72 1.28
CA GLU A 194 7.53 -8.17 1.30
C GLU A 194 7.86 -8.73 -0.08
N ALA A 195 7.21 -8.18 -1.12
CA ALA A 195 7.48 -8.55 -2.50
C ALA A 195 8.87 -8.07 -2.93
N CYS A 196 9.26 -6.84 -2.59
CA CYS A 196 10.61 -6.33 -2.79
C CYS A 196 11.66 -7.24 -2.11
N VAL A 197 11.45 -7.65 -0.87
CA VAL A 197 12.37 -8.57 -0.17
C VAL A 197 12.48 -9.92 -0.88
N LYS A 198 11.40 -10.44 -1.47
CA LYS A 198 11.46 -11.66 -2.29
C LYS A 198 12.30 -11.46 -3.55
N ILE A 199 12.08 -10.36 -4.28
CA ILE A 199 12.87 -10.01 -5.48
C ILE A 199 14.35 -9.86 -5.12
N LEU A 200 14.67 -9.14 -4.04
CA LEU A 200 16.05 -8.93 -3.59
C LEU A 200 16.74 -10.24 -3.17
N LYS A 201 16.01 -11.21 -2.61
CA LYS A 201 16.54 -12.56 -2.34
C LYS A 201 16.90 -13.29 -3.62
N GLN A 202 16.03 -13.24 -4.63
CA GLN A 202 16.29 -13.83 -5.95
C GLN A 202 17.52 -13.19 -6.61
N CYS A 203 17.68 -11.87 -6.48
CA CYS A 203 18.86 -11.16 -6.98
C CYS A 203 20.13 -11.62 -6.28
N ARG A 204 20.07 -11.79 -4.95
CA ARG A 204 21.18 -12.31 -4.17
C ARG A 204 21.57 -13.73 -4.60
N GLU A 205 20.59 -14.60 -4.86
CA GLU A 205 20.84 -15.97 -5.33
C GLU A 205 21.51 -15.99 -6.71
N ALA A 206 21.03 -15.15 -7.65
CA ALA A 206 21.61 -14.99 -8.99
C ALA A 206 23.07 -14.49 -8.98
N ILE A 207 23.42 -13.65 -8.01
CA ILE A 207 24.77 -13.14 -7.80
C ILE A 207 25.65 -14.17 -7.08
N ALA A 208 25.13 -14.82 -6.04
CA ALA A 208 25.89 -15.75 -5.19
C ALA A 208 26.32 -17.02 -5.91
N SER A 209 25.70 -17.36 -7.03
CA SER A 209 26.16 -18.44 -7.92
C SER A 209 27.43 -18.08 -8.70
N THR A 210 28.00 -16.88 -8.50
CA THR A 210 29.29 -16.48 -9.06
C THR A 210 30.39 -16.49 -7.98
N ASP A 211 31.56 -17.09 -8.28
CA ASP A 211 32.65 -17.28 -7.31
C ASP A 211 33.35 -15.98 -6.85
N LYS A 212 33.04 -14.84 -7.46
CA LYS A 212 33.76 -13.56 -7.27
C LYS A 212 33.02 -12.54 -6.41
N GLY A 213 31.80 -12.87 -5.96
CA GLY A 213 30.84 -11.85 -5.52
C GLY A 213 30.34 -11.01 -6.70
N GLY A 214 29.26 -10.28 -6.52
CA GLY A 214 28.67 -9.48 -7.60
C GLY A 214 27.92 -8.25 -7.09
N LYS A 215 27.38 -7.47 -8.03
CA LYS A 215 26.78 -6.17 -7.77
C LYS A 215 25.26 -6.22 -7.96
N LEU A 216 24.51 -5.57 -7.08
CA LEU A 216 23.12 -5.24 -7.31
C LEU A 216 23.02 -3.73 -7.55
N ILE A 217 22.50 -3.34 -8.70
CA ILE A 217 22.34 -1.96 -9.13
C ILE A 217 20.83 -1.65 -9.14
N ILE A 218 20.43 -0.66 -8.36
CA ILE A 218 19.02 -0.23 -8.26
C ILE A 218 18.94 1.20 -8.78
N ILE A 219 18.05 1.44 -9.73
CA ILE A 219 17.76 2.76 -10.29
C ILE A 219 16.29 3.08 -9.97
N GLU A 220 16.09 3.92 -8.97
CA GLU A 220 14.77 4.30 -8.47
C GLU A 220 14.74 5.78 -8.05
N MET A 221 13.53 6.34 -7.95
CA MET A 221 13.34 7.63 -7.30
C MET A 221 13.51 7.48 -5.79
N VAL A 222 14.28 8.37 -5.18
CA VAL A 222 14.51 8.39 -3.73
C VAL A 222 13.95 9.70 -3.15
N ILE A 223 12.96 9.59 -2.26
CA ILE A 223 12.41 10.72 -1.52
C ILE A 223 13.34 11.02 -0.33
N ASN A 224 13.74 12.27 -0.18
CA ASN A 224 14.54 12.74 0.95
C ASN A 224 13.99 14.09 1.43
N GLU A 225 13.09 14.05 2.40
CA GLU A 225 12.38 15.21 2.95
C GLU A 225 13.30 16.40 3.25
N LYS A 226 14.48 16.15 3.86
CA LYS A 226 15.42 17.20 4.26
C LYS A 226 16.15 17.87 3.09
N LYS A 227 16.42 17.14 2.01
CA LYS A 227 17.11 17.68 0.82
C LYS A 227 16.12 18.25 -0.18
N ASP A 228 14.94 17.64 -0.28
CA ASP A 228 13.90 17.99 -1.24
C ASP A 228 13.19 19.31 -0.91
N GLU A 229 13.20 19.78 0.35
CA GLU A 229 12.76 21.14 0.73
C GLU A 229 13.50 22.27 -0.01
N SER A 230 14.73 22.03 -0.48
CA SER A 230 15.53 23.04 -1.18
C SER A 230 15.22 23.15 -2.68
N ASN A 231 14.52 22.16 -3.27
CA ASN A 231 14.22 22.09 -4.70
C ASN A 231 12.77 21.65 -4.95
N ASN A 232 11.84 22.59 -4.78
CA ASN A 232 10.39 22.36 -4.81
C ASN A 232 9.89 21.59 -6.05
N GLN A 233 10.44 21.83 -7.25
CA GLN A 233 9.95 21.18 -8.46
C GLN A 233 10.31 19.68 -8.54
N LEU A 234 11.49 19.31 -8.05
CA LEU A 234 11.89 17.91 -7.99
C LEU A 234 11.10 17.16 -6.91
N ALA A 235 10.83 17.82 -5.79
CA ALA A 235 10.01 17.28 -4.71
C ALA A 235 8.58 16.96 -5.18
N GLU A 236 7.92 17.90 -5.87
CA GLU A 236 6.57 17.70 -6.42
C GLU A 236 6.50 16.51 -7.38
N THR A 237 7.51 16.35 -8.24
CA THR A 237 7.57 15.24 -9.20
C THR A 237 7.71 13.89 -8.49
N LYS A 238 8.59 13.81 -7.47
CA LYS A 238 8.76 12.59 -6.67
C LYS A 238 7.49 12.20 -5.93
N LEU A 239 6.82 13.18 -5.32
CA LEU A 239 5.56 12.96 -4.60
C LEU A 239 4.43 12.55 -5.54
N PHE A 240 4.37 13.15 -6.74
CA PHE A 240 3.40 12.75 -7.76
C PHE A 240 3.61 11.29 -8.19
N ALA A 241 4.86 10.87 -8.41
CA ALA A 241 5.18 9.48 -8.73
C ALA A 241 4.79 8.51 -7.59
N ASP A 242 5.06 8.88 -6.33
CA ASP A 242 4.65 8.08 -5.16
C ASP A 242 3.11 7.95 -5.05
N LEU A 243 2.39 9.04 -5.30
CA LEU A 243 0.93 9.04 -5.30
C LEU A 243 0.38 8.19 -6.46
N GLN A 244 1.04 8.21 -7.61
CA GLN A 244 0.69 7.36 -8.74
C GLN A 244 0.87 5.87 -8.42
N MET A 245 1.93 5.48 -7.71
CA MET A 245 2.14 4.09 -7.30
C MET A 245 1.07 3.59 -6.34
N MET A 246 0.57 4.46 -5.45
CA MET A 246 -0.54 4.14 -4.55
C MET A 246 -1.85 3.81 -5.28
N LEU A 247 -2.04 4.28 -6.52
CA LEU A 247 -3.21 3.92 -7.31
C LEU A 247 -3.18 2.47 -7.78
N ALA A 248 -1.98 1.89 -7.90
CA ALA A 248 -1.74 0.58 -8.48
C ALA A 248 -1.40 -0.50 -7.44
N ASP A 249 -0.80 -0.13 -6.30
CA ASP A 249 -0.48 -1.05 -5.21
C ASP A 249 -0.90 -0.49 -3.83
N LYS A 250 -1.31 -1.39 -2.94
CA LYS A 250 -1.84 -1.05 -1.62
C LYS A 250 -0.71 -1.07 -0.60
N ARG A 251 -0.29 0.10 -0.11
CA ARG A 251 0.65 0.18 1.03
C ARG A 251 0.01 -0.43 2.29
N ASP A 252 0.78 -1.23 3.06
CA ASP A 252 0.33 -2.05 4.21
C ASP A 252 -0.47 -1.28 5.28
N VAL A 253 -0.26 0.03 5.37
CA VAL A 253 -0.97 0.93 6.28
C VAL A 253 -2.49 0.87 6.06
N SER A 254 -2.94 0.78 4.81
CA SER A 254 -4.37 0.71 4.49
C SER A 254 -5.02 -0.57 5.02
N ILE A 255 -4.30 -1.70 5.02
CA ILE A 255 -4.83 -2.98 5.56
C ILE A 255 -5.03 -2.85 7.08
N ALA A 256 -4.04 -2.31 7.79
CA ALA A 256 -4.14 -2.10 9.23
C ALA A 256 -5.30 -1.16 9.60
N LEU A 257 -5.44 -0.03 8.87
CA LEU A 257 -6.54 0.92 9.06
C LEU A 257 -7.91 0.27 8.77
N THR A 258 -8.04 -0.54 7.73
CA THR A 258 -9.28 -1.27 7.40
C THR A 258 -9.67 -2.25 8.51
N VAL A 259 -8.73 -3.04 9.02
CA VAL A 259 -9.00 -4.00 10.13
C VAL A 259 -9.45 -3.27 11.40
N ILE A 260 -8.80 -2.15 11.73
CA ILE A 260 -9.17 -1.33 12.91
C ILE A 260 -10.54 -0.68 12.70
N ALA A 261 -10.84 -0.18 11.50
CA ALA A 261 -12.13 0.40 11.15
C ALA A 261 -13.28 -0.63 11.21
N SER A 262 -13.06 -1.84 10.71
CA SER A 262 -14.02 -2.95 10.80
C SER A 262 -14.33 -3.31 12.26
N ASN A 263 -13.30 -3.47 13.10
CA ASN A 263 -13.46 -3.72 14.53
C ASN A 263 -14.17 -2.56 15.27
N THR A 264 -13.87 -1.31 14.90
CA THR A 264 -14.56 -0.12 15.43
C THR A 264 -16.05 -0.15 15.11
N THR A 265 -16.40 -0.52 13.87
CA THR A 265 -17.79 -0.62 13.41
C THR A 265 -18.53 -1.70 14.18
N ALA A 266 -17.92 -2.88 14.33
CA ALA A 266 -18.49 -3.98 15.08
C ALA A 266 -18.68 -3.63 16.58
N ALA A 267 -17.75 -2.89 17.19
CA ALA A 267 -17.88 -2.42 18.59
C ALA A 267 -19.04 -1.45 18.74
N THR A 268 -19.15 -0.49 17.82
CA THR A 268 -20.21 0.52 17.83
C THR A 268 -21.59 -0.11 17.63
N PHE A 269 -21.69 -1.13 16.78
CA PHE A 269 -22.91 -1.90 16.58
C PHE A 269 -23.33 -2.64 17.86
N LEU A 270 -22.42 -3.37 18.51
CA LEU A 270 -22.70 -4.09 19.77
C LEU A 270 -23.00 -3.13 20.94
N ALA A 271 -22.34 -1.98 21.00
CA ALA A 271 -22.68 -0.91 21.95
C ALA A 271 -24.12 -0.43 21.75
N THR A 272 -24.50 -0.17 20.50
CA THR A 272 -25.86 0.28 20.17
C THR A 272 -26.90 -0.76 20.55
N ILE A 273 -26.67 -2.04 20.25
CA ILE A 273 -27.53 -3.14 20.69
C ILE A 273 -27.66 -3.19 22.22
N SER A 274 -26.55 -3.05 22.94
CA SER A 274 -26.54 -3.07 24.40
C SER A 274 -27.36 -1.91 24.99
N LEU A 275 -27.24 -0.72 24.40
CA LEU A 275 -27.98 0.47 24.81
C LEU A 275 -29.47 0.37 24.48
N THR A 276 -29.83 -0.15 23.29
CA THR A 276 -31.23 -0.32 22.89
C THR A 276 -31.94 -1.36 23.77
N LEU A 277 -31.28 -2.48 24.07
CA LEU A 277 -31.81 -3.48 25.00
C LEU A 277 -31.96 -2.92 26.42
N SER A 278 -31.00 -2.12 26.88
CA SER A 278 -31.10 -1.43 28.19
C SER A 278 -32.29 -0.48 28.25
N SER A 279 -32.47 0.33 27.20
CA SER A 279 -33.60 1.26 27.08
C SER A 279 -34.94 0.54 27.03
N LEU A 280 -35.02 -0.56 26.27
CA LEU A 280 -36.22 -1.38 26.15
C LEU A 280 -36.64 -1.98 27.50
N ILE A 281 -35.68 -2.54 28.25
CA ILE A 281 -35.92 -3.07 29.60
C ILE A 281 -36.36 -1.95 30.55
N GLY A 282 -35.71 -0.79 30.49
CA GLY A 282 -36.08 0.38 31.30
C GLY A 282 -37.50 0.88 31.02
N ALA A 283 -37.89 0.95 29.74
CA ALA A 283 -39.24 1.33 29.33
C ALA A 283 -40.30 0.33 29.81
N TRP A 284 -39.98 -0.97 29.79
CA TRP A 284 -40.86 -2.02 30.30
C TRP A 284 -41.06 -1.95 31.81
N LEU A 285 -39.98 -1.71 32.58
CA LEU A 285 -40.07 -1.48 34.02
C LEU A 285 -40.94 -0.26 34.38
N GLY A 286 -40.91 0.78 33.54
CA GLY A 286 -41.68 2.01 33.73
C GLY A 286 -43.18 1.88 33.42
N ASN A 287 -43.63 0.78 32.79
CA ASN A 287 -45.03 0.59 32.42
C ASN A 287 -45.69 -0.53 33.24
N PRO A 288 -46.46 -0.20 34.30
CA PRO A 288 -47.08 -1.18 35.20
C PRO A 288 -48.18 -2.04 34.56
N SER A 289 -48.55 -1.79 33.29
CA SER A 289 -49.58 -2.54 32.57
C SER A 289 -49.06 -3.75 31.76
N ASN A 290 -47.74 -3.91 31.61
CA ASN A 290 -47.14 -4.97 30.78
C ASN A 290 -46.55 -6.12 31.62
N ASN A 291 -47.30 -7.22 31.75
CA ASN A 291 -46.89 -8.45 32.44
C ASN A 291 -46.42 -9.55 31.46
N ILE A 292 -45.57 -9.20 30.48
CA ILE A 292 -45.21 -10.08 29.34
C ILE A 292 -44.52 -11.39 29.78
N PHE A 293 -43.71 -11.38 30.84
CA PHE A 293 -43.01 -12.57 31.36
C PHE A 293 -43.76 -13.25 32.52
N GLN A 294 -44.98 -12.84 32.82
CA GLN A 294 -45.85 -13.48 33.81
C GLN A 294 -46.71 -14.55 33.11
N SER A 295 -46.08 -15.60 32.59
CA SER A 295 -46.83 -16.77 32.09
C SER A 295 -47.06 -17.77 33.22
N GLU A 296 -48.16 -18.53 33.17
CA GLU A 296 -48.44 -19.63 34.12
C GLU A 296 -47.38 -20.75 34.09
N LEU A 297 -46.44 -20.69 33.14
CA LEU A 297 -45.34 -21.64 32.94
C LEU A 297 -44.04 -21.24 33.67
N VAL A 298 -44.07 -20.23 34.54
CA VAL A 298 -42.87 -19.77 35.26
C VAL A 298 -42.68 -20.57 36.55
N TYR A 299 -41.72 -21.50 36.54
CA TYR A 299 -41.28 -22.22 37.73
C TYR A 299 -40.31 -21.34 38.56
N GLY A 300 -40.67 -20.93 39.78
CA GLY A 300 -39.78 -20.20 40.70
C GLY A 300 -40.46 -19.11 41.54
N ASP A 301 -39.66 -18.35 42.31
CA ASP A 301 -40.15 -17.23 43.13
C ASP A 301 -40.56 -16.02 42.25
N THR A 302 -41.82 -15.63 42.37
CA THR A 302 -42.46 -14.55 41.58
C THR A 302 -42.70 -13.28 42.40
N ARG A 303 -42.13 -13.18 43.60
CA ARG A 303 -42.24 -11.96 44.42
C ARG A 303 -41.76 -10.73 43.63
N PRO A 304 -42.46 -9.59 43.72
CA PRO A 304 -42.09 -8.36 43.02
C PRO A 304 -40.64 -7.93 43.27
N SER A 305 -40.13 -8.12 44.50
CA SER A 305 -38.74 -7.88 44.85
C SER A 305 -37.75 -8.70 44.03
N THR A 306 -38.06 -9.99 43.82
CA THR A 306 -37.21 -10.93 43.08
C THR A 306 -37.22 -10.57 41.59
N ILE A 307 -38.38 -10.19 41.04
CA ILE A 307 -38.50 -9.72 39.65
C ILE A 307 -37.70 -8.43 39.43
N SER A 308 -37.77 -7.46 40.36
CA SER A 308 -36.96 -6.24 40.28
C SER A 308 -35.45 -6.52 40.28
N ILE A 309 -34.99 -7.50 41.08
CA ILE A 309 -33.59 -7.92 41.09
C ILE A 309 -33.18 -8.50 39.73
N LYS A 310 -34.00 -9.36 39.11
CA LYS A 310 -33.73 -9.93 37.78
C LYS A 310 -33.47 -8.84 36.74
N TYR A 311 -34.37 -7.86 36.67
CA TYR A 311 -34.23 -6.75 35.73
C TYR A 311 -33.02 -5.85 36.04
N LEU A 312 -32.74 -5.56 37.31
CA LEU A 312 -31.60 -4.74 37.70
C LEU A 312 -30.26 -5.42 37.35
N CYS A 313 -30.14 -6.72 37.59
CA CYS A 313 -28.96 -7.50 37.21
C CYS A 313 -28.79 -7.51 35.68
N LEU A 314 -29.87 -7.78 34.93
CA LEU A 314 -29.84 -7.81 33.48
C LEU A 314 -29.44 -6.45 32.88
N LEU A 315 -30.03 -5.35 33.39
CA LEU A 315 -29.70 -3.99 32.98
C LEU A 315 -28.24 -3.64 33.27
N THR A 316 -27.73 -4.03 34.43
CA THR A 316 -26.32 -3.80 34.82
C THR A 316 -25.37 -4.49 33.84
N CYS A 317 -25.68 -5.70 33.39
CA CYS A 317 -24.87 -6.42 32.41
C CYS A 317 -24.86 -5.73 31.04
N PHE A 318 -26.01 -5.25 30.55
CA PHE A 318 -26.06 -4.52 29.28
C PHE A 318 -25.37 -3.16 29.36
N LEU A 319 -25.46 -2.43 30.49
CA LEU A 319 -24.73 -1.18 30.70
C LEU A 319 -23.21 -1.40 30.79
N LEU A 320 -22.78 -2.50 31.41
CA LEU A 320 -21.38 -2.91 31.44
C LEU A 320 -20.88 -3.26 30.03
N ALA A 321 -21.65 -4.04 29.27
CA ALA A 321 -21.34 -4.39 27.87
C ALA A 321 -21.23 -3.13 27.00
N PHE A 322 -22.22 -2.23 27.09
CA PHE A 322 -22.21 -0.93 26.41
C PHE A 322 -20.94 -0.14 26.73
N SER A 323 -20.60 0.00 28.01
CA SER A 323 -19.41 0.75 28.44
C SER A 323 -18.13 0.13 27.89
N CYS A 324 -18.00 -1.19 27.91
CA CYS A 324 -16.85 -1.90 27.37
C CYS A 324 -16.71 -1.71 25.85
N PHE A 325 -17.81 -1.84 25.09
CA PHE A 325 -17.76 -1.64 23.64
C PHE A 325 -17.49 -0.18 23.25
N VAL A 326 -17.99 0.80 24.00
CA VAL A 326 -17.64 2.22 23.81
C VAL A 326 -16.14 2.45 24.05
N GLN A 327 -15.56 1.86 25.10
CA GLN A 327 -14.11 1.98 25.35
C GLN A 327 -13.29 1.25 24.27
N SER A 328 -13.74 0.09 23.82
CA SER A 328 -13.11 -0.63 22.70
C SER A 328 -13.09 0.21 21.42
N ALA A 329 -14.25 0.76 21.02
CA ALA A 329 -14.37 1.65 19.87
C ALA A 329 -13.48 2.90 20.02
N ARG A 330 -13.46 3.54 21.19
CA ARG A 330 -12.60 4.70 21.47
C ARG A 330 -11.12 4.37 21.26
N HIS A 331 -10.66 3.24 21.76
CA HIS A 331 -9.26 2.83 21.64
C HIS A 331 -8.88 2.48 20.20
N PHE A 332 -9.77 1.85 19.43
CA PHE A 332 -9.55 1.61 18.00
C PHE A 332 -9.54 2.91 17.18
N VAL A 333 -10.44 3.86 17.45
CA VAL A 333 -10.41 5.19 16.82
C VAL A 333 -9.11 5.92 17.15
N HIS A 334 -8.63 5.81 18.39
CA HIS A 334 -7.35 6.41 18.78
C HIS A 334 -6.16 5.76 18.05
N ALA A 335 -6.16 4.44 17.88
CA ALA A 335 -5.15 3.75 17.08
C ALA A 335 -5.19 4.21 15.61
N ASN A 336 -6.38 4.34 15.02
CA ASN A 336 -6.54 4.87 13.66
C ASN A 336 -5.96 6.29 13.54
N TYR A 337 -6.27 7.17 14.48
CA TYR A 337 -5.72 8.53 14.49
C TYR A 337 -4.19 8.52 14.56
N LEU A 338 -3.60 7.71 15.44
CA LEU A 338 -2.14 7.60 15.55
C LEU A 338 -1.49 7.05 14.28
N ILE A 339 -2.14 6.11 13.58
CA ILE A 339 -1.61 5.54 12.34
C ILE A 339 -1.77 6.52 11.16
N SER A 340 -2.84 7.32 11.15
CA SER A 340 -3.15 8.24 10.05
C SER A 340 -2.60 9.65 10.24
N THR A 341 -1.82 9.92 11.29
CA THR A 341 -1.27 11.26 11.55
C THR A 341 -0.09 11.53 10.60
N PRO A 342 -0.18 12.52 9.70
CA PRO A 342 0.93 12.85 8.80
C PRO A 342 2.13 13.37 9.58
N ASP A 343 3.34 13.04 9.11
CA ASP A 343 4.57 13.75 9.48
C ASP A 343 4.90 13.75 10.99
N SER A 344 4.55 12.65 11.67
CA SER A 344 4.74 12.51 13.10
C SER A 344 5.49 11.22 13.43
N ASP A 345 6.64 11.36 14.11
CA ASP A 345 7.46 10.24 14.57
C ASP A 345 6.81 9.60 15.82
N ILE A 346 5.64 9.00 15.63
CA ILE A 346 4.85 8.38 16.70
C ILE A 346 5.50 7.05 17.09
N PRO A 347 5.90 6.86 18.37
CA PRO A 347 6.43 5.58 18.81
C PRO A 347 5.43 4.44 18.56
N VAL A 348 5.87 3.37 17.91
CA VAL A 348 5.07 2.15 17.61
C VAL A 348 4.36 1.62 18.87
N LYS A 349 5.00 1.74 20.02
CA LYS A 349 4.46 1.36 21.33
C LYS A 349 3.13 2.05 21.67
N ASN A 350 2.91 3.28 21.22
CA ASN A 350 1.67 4.01 21.48
C ASN A 350 0.49 3.42 20.71
N VAL A 351 0.73 3.04 19.44
CA VAL A 351 -0.25 2.35 18.60
C VAL A 351 -0.54 0.96 19.17
N GLU A 352 0.51 0.21 19.55
CA GLU A 352 0.37 -1.12 20.17
C GLU A 352 -0.49 -1.07 21.44
N VAL A 353 -0.22 -0.13 22.34
CA VAL A 353 -1.00 0.03 23.59
C VAL A 353 -2.46 0.38 23.29
N ALA A 354 -2.73 1.22 22.29
CA ALA A 354 -4.10 1.55 21.90
C ALA A 354 -4.85 0.32 21.37
N ILE A 355 -4.23 -0.47 20.50
CA ILE A 355 -4.83 -1.68 19.93
C ILE A 355 -5.06 -2.75 21.00
N ILE A 356 -4.08 -3.02 21.86
CA ILE A 356 -4.20 -4.01 22.94
C ILE A 356 -5.34 -3.62 23.89
N ARG A 357 -5.41 -2.36 24.33
CA ARG A 357 -6.50 -1.90 25.20
C ARG A 357 -7.87 -2.04 24.53
N GLY A 358 -7.97 -1.68 23.25
CA GLY A 358 -9.21 -1.88 22.48
C GLY A 358 -9.61 -3.35 22.40
N GLY A 359 -8.62 -4.21 22.17
CA GLY A 359 -8.75 -5.67 22.13
C GLY A 359 -9.06 -6.31 23.48
N ASP A 360 -8.68 -5.72 24.62
CA ASP A 360 -8.98 -6.24 25.96
C ASP A 360 -10.41 -5.92 26.39
N PHE A 361 -10.93 -4.72 26.04
CA PHE A 361 -12.31 -4.34 26.34
C PHE A 361 -13.34 -5.11 25.51
N TRP A 362 -12.98 -5.52 24.30
CA TRP A 362 -13.85 -6.27 23.39
C TRP A 362 -14.38 -7.60 23.98
N PRO A 363 -13.52 -8.56 24.39
CA PRO A 363 -13.97 -9.83 24.98
C PRO A 363 -14.65 -9.61 26.33
N LEU A 364 -14.28 -8.58 27.09
CA LEU A 364 -14.98 -8.23 28.32
C LEU A 364 -16.45 -7.85 28.04
N GLY A 365 -16.70 -7.04 27.01
CA GLY A 365 -18.04 -6.70 26.55
C GLY A 365 -18.83 -7.93 26.07
N LEU A 366 -18.21 -8.82 25.29
CA LEU A 366 -18.83 -10.07 24.85
C LEU A 366 -19.21 -10.98 26.02
N ARG A 367 -18.32 -11.14 27.01
CA ARG A 367 -18.61 -11.91 28.22
C ARG A 367 -19.77 -11.33 29.02
N ALA A 368 -19.89 -10.00 29.09
CA ALA A 368 -21.04 -9.36 29.73
C ALA A 368 -22.36 -9.64 28.97
N LEU A 369 -22.34 -9.68 27.64
CA LEU A 369 -23.51 -10.07 26.83
C LEU A 369 -23.89 -11.54 27.00
N TYR A 370 -22.90 -12.42 27.04
CA TYR A 370 -23.11 -13.85 27.30
C TYR A 370 -23.75 -14.07 28.67
N PHE A 371 -23.25 -13.39 29.71
CA PHE A 371 -23.85 -13.48 31.04
C PHE A 371 -25.26 -12.86 31.08
N ALA A 372 -25.53 -11.80 30.31
CA ALA A 372 -26.87 -11.24 30.17
C ALA A 372 -27.87 -12.25 29.55
N LEU A 373 -27.43 -13.12 28.64
CA LEU A 373 -28.27 -14.18 28.08
C LEU A 373 -28.70 -15.20 29.15
N ASP A 374 -27.79 -15.60 30.04
CA ASP A 374 -28.12 -16.49 31.16
C ASP A 374 -29.13 -15.85 32.11
N LEU A 375 -28.97 -14.56 32.41
CA LEU A 375 -29.92 -13.79 33.23
C LEU A 375 -31.27 -13.60 32.54
N LEU A 376 -31.31 -13.51 31.21
CA LEU A 376 -32.57 -13.47 30.47
C LEU A 376 -33.33 -14.79 30.62
N LEU A 377 -32.63 -15.92 30.57
CA LEU A 377 -33.26 -17.24 30.75
C LEU A 377 -33.77 -17.48 32.17
N TRP A 378 -33.26 -16.74 33.16
CA TRP A 378 -33.78 -16.74 34.52
C TRP A 378 -35.23 -16.23 34.64
N PHE A 379 -35.73 -15.48 33.66
CA PHE A 379 -37.14 -15.10 33.61
C PHE A 379 -38.07 -16.30 33.37
N PHE A 380 -37.59 -17.35 32.71
CA PHE A 380 -38.34 -18.59 32.48
C PHE A 380 -38.16 -19.63 33.60
N GLY A 381 -37.33 -19.33 34.60
CA GLY A 381 -37.11 -20.16 35.79
C GLY A 381 -35.64 -20.48 36.05
N PRO A 382 -35.33 -21.10 37.21
CA PRO A 382 -33.96 -21.46 37.58
C PRO A 382 -33.42 -22.64 36.75
N ILE A 383 -34.28 -23.51 36.21
CA ILE A 383 -33.85 -24.68 35.43
C ILE A 383 -33.26 -24.26 34.06
N PRO A 384 -33.94 -23.45 33.22
CA PRO A 384 -33.36 -22.93 31.98
C PRO A 384 -32.07 -22.13 32.21
N MET A 385 -32.04 -21.31 33.27
CA MET A 385 -30.84 -20.57 33.68
C MET A 385 -29.68 -21.52 33.99
N PHE A 386 -29.90 -22.54 34.82
CA PHE A 386 -28.85 -23.51 35.19
C PHE A 386 -28.30 -24.25 33.97
N VAL A 387 -29.19 -24.73 33.09
CA VAL A 387 -28.80 -25.42 31.85
C VAL A 387 -27.99 -24.49 30.95
N SER A 388 -28.46 -23.25 30.75
CA SER A 388 -27.74 -22.25 29.95
C SER A 388 -26.37 -21.94 30.52
N SER A 389 -26.25 -21.73 31.83
CA SER A 389 -24.97 -21.44 32.47
C SER A 389 -23.97 -22.59 32.34
N VAL A 390 -24.41 -23.85 32.40
CA VAL A 390 -23.54 -25.01 32.13
C VAL A 390 -23.07 -25.01 30.67
N ILE A 391 -23.96 -24.76 29.72
CA ILE A 391 -23.62 -24.65 28.29
C ILE A 391 -22.65 -23.49 28.07
N MET A 392 -22.90 -22.34 28.69
CA MET A 392 -22.08 -21.13 28.59
C MET A 392 -20.66 -21.38 29.07
N VAL A 393 -20.48 -22.06 30.20
CA VAL A 393 -19.14 -22.42 30.71
C VAL A 393 -18.40 -23.33 29.73
N ILE A 394 -19.09 -24.28 29.07
CA ILE A 394 -18.48 -25.15 28.06
C ILE A 394 -18.07 -24.34 26.82
N VAL A 395 -18.94 -23.45 26.34
CA VAL A 395 -18.68 -22.59 25.18
C VAL A 395 -17.52 -21.63 25.47
N LEU A 396 -17.54 -20.93 26.61
CA LEU A 396 -16.45 -20.04 27.02
C LEU A 396 -15.15 -20.79 27.19
N ARG A 397 -15.15 -22.01 27.75
CA ARG A 397 -13.95 -22.84 27.81
C ARG A 397 -13.40 -23.12 26.41
N TYR A 398 -14.25 -23.42 25.43
CA TYR A 398 -13.80 -23.66 24.06
C TYR A 398 -13.27 -22.38 23.39
N LEU A 399 -13.94 -21.24 23.58
CA LEU A 399 -13.57 -19.95 22.98
C LEU A 399 -12.33 -19.32 23.64
N ASP A 400 -12.16 -19.48 24.95
CA ASP A 400 -11.03 -18.92 25.71
C ASP A 400 -9.78 -19.82 25.68
N THR A 401 -9.93 -21.12 25.40
CA THR A 401 -8.79 -22.06 25.29
C THR A 401 -8.18 -21.98 23.89
N ASN A 402 -7.43 -20.92 23.63
CA ASN A 402 -6.59 -20.84 22.43
C ASN A 402 -5.28 -21.60 22.68
N SER A 403 -5.23 -22.87 22.24
CA SER A 403 -4.07 -23.75 22.41
C SER A 403 -2.97 -23.49 21.37
N THR A 404 -3.29 -22.72 20.33
CA THR A 404 -2.37 -22.40 19.24
C THR A 404 -1.54 -21.18 19.63
N PRO A 405 -0.20 -21.29 19.70
CA PRO A 405 0.64 -20.12 19.91
C PRO A 405 0.40 -19.14 18.76
N LEU A 406 0.16 -17.87 19.12
CA LEU A 406 0.10 -16.78 18.14
C LEU A 406 1.35 -16.85 17.26
N HIS A 407 1.15 -16.76 15.94
CA HIS A 407 2.26 -16.74 15.00
C HIS A 407 3.17 -15.57 15.39
N ARG A 408 4.39 -15.87 15.85
CA ARG A 408 5.34 -14.81 16.19
C ARG A 408 5.68 -14.06 14.91
N TYR A 409 5.19 -12.83 14.80
CA TYR A 409 5.64 -11.90 13.78
C TYR A 409 7.16 -11.76 13.93
N ARG A 410 7.90 -12.15 12.90
CA ARG A 410 9.34 -11.91 12.80
C ARG A 410 9.46 -10.60 12.02
N PRO A 411 9.77 -9.46 12.66
CA PRO A 411 10.13 -8.28 11.89
C PRO A 411 11.31 -8.65 10.99
N PRO A 412 11.35 -8.16 9.74
CA PRO A 412 12.56 -8.26 8.93
C PRO A 412 13.73 -7.68 9.73
N GLU A 413 14.87 -8.38 9.79
CA GLU A 413 16.02 -8.01 10.62
C GLU A 413 16.44 -6.56 10.34
N SER A 414 16.08 -5.65 11.24
CA SER A 414 16.31 -4.20 11.17
C SER A 414 17.80 -3.81 11.19
N GLN A 415 18.69 -4.76 11.48
CA GLN A 415 20.14 -4.54 11.46
C GLN A 415 20.73 -4.48 10.05
N MET A 416 20.11 -5.10 9.04
CA MET A 416 20.58 -4.97 7.65
C MET A 416 20.16 -3.64 7.02
N VAL A 417 18.93 -3.19 7.29
CA VAL A 417 18.36 -1.98 6.67
C VAL A 417 19.07 -0.70 7.15
N LYS A 418 19.41 -0.60 8.45
CA LYS A 418 20.18 0.55 8.97
C LYS A 418 21.58 0.67 8.34
N ARG A 419 22.30 -0.45 8.18
CA ARG A 419 23.64 -0.42 7.56
C ARG A 419 23.64 -0.07 6.08
N VAL A 420 22.55 -0.34 5.37
CA VAL A 420 22.40 0.04 3.96
C VAL A 420 22.04 1.52 3.84
N GLY A 421 21.14 2.04 4.69
CA GLY A 421 20.81 3.47 4.76
C GLY A 421 22.00 4.37 5.15
N ASP A 422 22.80 3.94 6.12
CA ASP A 422 23.98 4.69 6.58
C ASP A 422 25.11 4.70 5.51
N ARG A 423 25.21 3.66 4.67
CA ARG A 423 26.18 3.61 3.55
C ARG A 423 25.72 4.35 2.29
N LEU A 424 24.42 4.40 2.04
CA LEU A 424 23.84 5.17 0.94
C LEU A 424 23.90 6.68 1.20
N SER A 425 23.80 7.10 2.46
CA SER A 425 23.93 8.51 2.85
C SER A 425 25.36 9.03 2.72
N GLU A 426 26.39 8.25 3.05
CA GLU A 426 27.79 8.61 2.76
C GLU A 426 28.05 8.72 1.25
N ALA A 427 27.58 7.76 0.45
CA ALA A 427 27.75 7.80 -1.01
C ALA A 427 27.00 8.96 -1.70
N ALA A 428 25.86 9.40 -1.13
CA ALA A 428 25.10 10.53 -1.66
C ALA A 428 25.74 11.90 -1.38
N VAL A 429 26.62 12.00 -0.37
CA VAL A 429 27.37 13.23 -0.08
C VAL A 429 28.48 13.45 -1.12
N ASP A 430 29.15 12.37 -1.55
CA ASP A 430 30.21 12.45 -2.57
C ASP A 430 29.68 12.83 -3.97
N ILE A 431 28.41 12.52 -4.27
CA ILE A 431 27.79 12.83 -5.58
C ILE A 431 27.35 14.30 -5.68
N GLU A 432 26.97 14.93 -4.55
CA GLU A 432 26.62 16.37 -4.51
C GLU A 432 27.84 17.27 -4.71
N GLU A 433 29.03 16.87 -4.24
CA GLU A 433 30.27 17.61 -4.49
C GLU A 433 30.69 17.59 -5.98
N LEU A 434 30.24 16.59 -6.75
CA LEU A 434 30.54 16.45 -8.17
C LEU A 434 29.58 17.22 -9.09
N LEU A 435 28.35 17.54 -8.63
CA LEU A 435 27.38 18.32 -9.41
C LEU A 435 27.57 19.84 -9.29
N VAL A 436 28.45 20.29 -8.39
CA VAL A 436 28.80 21.70 -8.17
C VAL A 436 30.14 22.09 -8.84
N ARG A 437 30.82 21.16 -9.52
CA ARG A 437 32.01 21.40 -10.36
C ARG A 437 31.73 21.09 -11.82
#